data_AF-A0A7W7CWP4-F1
#
_entry.id   AF-A0A7W7CWP4-F1
#
_cell.length_a   1.000
_cell.length_b   1.000
_cell.length_c   1.000
_cell.angle_alpha   90.00
_cell.angle_beta   90.00
_cell.angle_gamma   90.00
#
_symmetry.space_group_name_H-M   'P 1'
#
loop_
_entity.id
_entity.type
_entity.pdbx_description
1 polymer ?
#
loop_
_entity_poly.entity_id
_entity_poly.type
_entity_poly.pdbx_seq_one_letter_code
_entity_poly.pdbx_strand_id
1 'polypeptide(L)'
;MTDTKSERRPRRDPSGRLATIGDLIGTALAGLVTGAVLLLILEAILSLTRVSEFGDTSGWLAIILPVWLFVEEFRAEGFGASRVVVALLGVGFAVAGGMTVAGLAATQFPTLVSGLAGAAGFTVVYCLIWFYGLRWLNDRAG
;
A
#
# COMPACT_ATOMS: atom_id res chain seq x y z
N MET A 1 -14.02 -28.96 -22.84
CA MET A 1 -14.09 -27.51 -22.64
C MET A 1 -12.94 -27.11 -21.74
N THR A 2 -11.87 -26.59 -22.32
CA THR A 2 -10.69 -26.08 -21.64
C THR A 2 -11.04 -24.74 -20.99
N ASP A 3 -11.18 -24.75 -19.67
CA ASP A 3 -11.36 -23.55 -18.85
C ASP A 3 -9.99 -22.86 -18.72
N THR A 4 -9.61 -22.05 -19.69
CA THR A 4 -8.46 -21.15 -19.60
C THR A 4 -8.83 -19.99 -18.68
N LYS A 5 -8.95 -20.29 -17.39
CA LYS A 5 -9.23 -19.31 -16.34
C LYS A 5 -8.03 -18.39 -16.15
N SER A 6 -8.00 -17.34 -16.97
CA SER A 6 -7.26 -16.09 -16.81
C SER A 6 -6.14 -16.12 -15.77
N GLU A 7 -4.92 -16.46 -16.21
CA GLU A 7 -3.69 -16.32 -15.41
C GLU A 7 -3.36 -14.87 -15.02
N ARG A 8 -4.19 -13.89 -15.43
CA ARG A 8 -3.91 -12.45 -15.32
C ARG A 8 -4.53 -11.78 -14.10
N ARG A 9 -5.40 -12.47 -13.34
CA ARG A 9 -6.06 -11.90 -12.15
C ARG A 9 -5.36 -12.41 -10.89
N PRO A 10 -5.03 -11.52 -9.92
CA PRO A 10 -4.46 -11.93 -8.64
C PRO A 10 -5.31 -13.03 -8.00
N ARG A 11 -4.66 -14.10 -7.52
CA ARG A 11 -5.38 -15.26 -6.99
C ARG A 11 -6.02 -14.86 -5.67
N ARG A 12 -7.34 -15.01 -5.56
CA ARG A 12 -8.08 -14.77 -4.32
C ARG A 12 -8.46 -16.08 -3.64
N ASP A 13 -8.45 -16.08 -2.32
CA ASP A 13 -8.91 -17.19 -1.47
C ASP A 13 -10.45 -17.23 -1.38
N PRO A 14 -11.05 -18.29 -0.79
CA PRO A 14 -12.51 -18.41 -0.67
C PRO A 14 -13.19 -17.29 0.12
N SER A 15 -12.45 -16.61 1.00
CA SER A 15 -12.87 -15.42 1.76
C SER A 15 -12.71 -14.11 0.98
N GLY A 16 -12.18 -14.15 -0.24
CA GLY A 16 -12.01 -12.99 -1.12
C GLY A 16 -10.69 -12.23 -0.94
N ARG A 17 -9.78 -12.72 -0.11
CA ARG A 17 -8.45 -12.13 0.16
C ARG A 17 -7.42 -12.57 -0.86
N LEU A 18 -6.32 -11.86 -0.98
CA LEU A 18 -5.22 -12.27 -1.86
C LEU A 18 -4.48 -13.50 -1.30
N ALA A 19 -4.40 -14.55 -2.12
CA ALA A 19 -3.93 -15.87 -1.71
C ALA A 19 -2.43 -15.91 -1.44
N THR A 20 -1.65 -15.08 -2.12
CA THR A 20 -0.18 -15.05 -2.01
C THR A 20 0.33 -13.67 -1.61
N ILE A 21 1.52 -13.65 -0.99
CA ILE A 21 2.19 -12.40 -0.62
C ILE A 21 2.64 -11.62 -1.85
N GLY A 22 3.01 -12.32 -2.92
CA GLY A 22 3.35 -11.72 -4.21
C GLY A 22 2.17 -11.00 -4.83
N ASP A 23 0.97 -11.59 -4.76
CA ASP A 23 -0.26 -10.93 -5.22
C ASP A 23 -0.58 -9.68 -4.37
N LEU A 24 -0.42 -9.76 -3.04
CA LEU A 24 -0.67 -8.63 -2.14
C LEU A 24 0.30 -7.47 -2.39
N ILE A 25 1.60 -7.75 -2.41
CA ILE A 25 2.63 -6.74 -2.69
C ILE A 25 2.46 -6.20 -4.12
N GLY A 26 2.25 -7.07 -5.10
CA GLY A 26 2.12 -6.68 -6.50
C GLY A 26 0.91 -5.77 -6.74
N THR A 27 -0.25 -6.11 -6.18
CA THR A 27 -1.45 -5.27 -6.29
C THR A 27 -1.33 -3.96 -5.51
N ALA A 28 -0.77 -3.98 -4.31
CA ALA A 28 -0.54 -2.78 -3.52
C ALA A 28 0.46 -1.84 -4.22
N LEU A 29 1.56 -2.37 -4.76
CA LEU A 29 2.53 -1.59 -5.52
C LEU A 29 1.96 -1.08 -6.84
N ALA A 30 1.12 -1.85 -7.55
CA ALA A 30 0.42 -1.36 -8.73
C ALA A 30 -0.52 -0.19 -8.39
N GLY A 31 -1.23 -0.28 -7.26
CA GLY A 31 -2.02 0.83 -6.71
C GLY A 31 -1.14 2.04 -6.39
N LEU A 32 0.00 1.83 -5.74
CA LEU A 32 0.94 2.90 -5.40
C LEU A 32 1.50 3.59 -6.64
N VAL A 33 1.94 2.83 -7.65
CA VAL A 33 2.43 3.37 -8.93
C VAL A 33 1.33 4.14 -9.64
N THR A 34 0.10 3.63 -9.64
CA THR A 34 -1.05 4.34 -10.21
C THR A 34 -1.29 5.66 -9.48
N GLY A 35 -1.23 5.66 -8.14
CA GLY A 35 -1.34 6.86 -7.32
C GLY A 35 -0.23 7.86 -7.60
N ALA A 36 1.01 7.40 -7.76
CA ALA A 36 2.16 8.23 -8.11
C ALA A 36 2.01 8.87 -9.49
N VAL A 37 1.55 8.11 -10.50
CA VAL A 37 1.28 8.66 -11.85
C VAL A 37 0.20 9.74 -11.80
N LEU A 38 -0.90 9.50 -11.09
CA LEU A 38 -1.96 10.50 -10.93
C LEU A 38 -1.44 11.76 -10.21
N LEU A 39 -0.60 11.58 -9.19
CA LEU A 39 0.01 12.68 -8.46
C LEU A 39 0.95 13.51 -9.35
N LEU A 40 1.77 12.85 -10.18
CA LEU A 40 2.64 13.52 -11.14
C LEU A 40 1.85 14.30 -12.18
N ILE A 41 0.72 13.77 -12.66
CA ILE A 41 -0.18 14.49 -13.57
C ILE A 41 -0.75 15.73 -12.89
N LEU A 42 -1.24 15.58 -11.65
CA LEU A 42 -1.76 16.70 -10.86
C LEU A 42 -0.70 17.79 -10.68
N GLU A 43 0.51 17.40 -10.31
CA GLU A 43 1.61 18.32 -10.06
C GLU A 43 2.09 19.02 -11.32
N ALA A 44 2.12 18.31 -12.46
CA ALA A 44 2.39 18.92 -13.76
C ALA A 44 1.36 20.01 -14.09
N ILE A 45 0.07 19.77 -13.84
CA ILE A 45 -1.00 20.76 -14.05
C ILE A 45 -0.82 21.98 -13.12
N LEU A 46 -0.55 21.76 -11.83
CA LEU A 46 -0.33 22.83 -10.86
C LEU A 46 0.90 23.68 -11.18
N SER A 47 1.96 23.04 -11.65
CA SER A 47 3.18 23.72 -12.09
C SER A 47 2.96 24.54 -13.36
N LEU A 48 2.26 23.98 -14.36
CA LEU A 48 1.93 24.68 -15.60
C LEU A 48 1.03 25.90 -15.38
N THR A 49 0.15 25.83 -14.38
CA THR A 49 -0.72 26.94 -13.98
C THR A 49 -0.06 27.94 -13.02
N ARG A 50 1.22 27.73 -12.67
CA ARG A 50 2.00 28.54 -11.72
C ARG A 50 1.36 28.65 -10.32
N VAL A 51 0.57 27.64 -9.93
CA VAL A 51 -0.05 27.56 -8.60
C VAL A 51 0.94 26.99 -7.57
N SER A 52 1.85 26.11 -8.01
CA SER A 52 2.85 25.46 -7.17
C SER A 52 4.15 25.23 -7.95
N GLU A 53 5.26 25.09 -7.25
CA GLU A 53 6.49 24.53 -7.83
C GLU A 53 6.39 23.01 -7.96
N PHE A 54 7.10 22.44 -8.93
CA PHE A 54 7.13 21.00 -9.15
C PHE A 54 8.04 20.34 -8.12
N GLY A 55 7.54 19.32 -7.43
CA GLY A 55 8.22 18.57 -6.38
C GLY A 55 7.78 18.93 -4.96
N ASP A 56 6.95 19.96 -4.78
CA ASP A 56 6.53 20.47 -3.47
C ASP A 56 5.37 19.66 -2.86
N THR A 57 4.60 18.95 -3.70
CA THR A 57 3.47 18.15 -3.23
C THR A 57 3.96 16.91 -2.46
N SER A 58 3.28 16.57 -1.35
CA SER A 58 3.65 15.38 -0.56
C SER A 58 3.38 14.09 -1.31
N GLY A 59 4.45 13.31 -1.55
CA GLY A 59 4.35 11.99 -2.19
C GLY A 59 3.58 10.94 -1.41
N TRP A 60 3.31 11.18 -0.12
CA TRP A 60 2.48 10.30 0.74
C TRP A 60 1.05 10.13 0.20
N LEU A 61 0.56 11.05 -0.64
CA LEU A 61 -0.74 10.96 -1.27
C LEU A 61 -0.90 9.73 -2.18
N ALA A 62 0.20 9.15 -2.68
CA ALA A 62 0.15 7.94 -3.49
C ALA A 62 -0.37 6.71 -2.72
N ILE A 63 -0.38 6.73 -1.39
CA ILE A 63 -0.81 5.59 -0.55
C ILE A 63 -2.35 5.43 -0.53
N ILE A 64 -3.12 6.42 -1.01
CA ILE A 64 -4.58 6.36 -0.99
C ILE A 64 -5.11 5.06 -1.64
N LEU A 65 -4.54 4.65 -2.77
CA LEU A 65 -4.93 3.42 -3.45
C LEU A 65 -4.54 2.15 -2.68
N PRO A 66 -3.28 1.98 -2.20
CA PRO A 66 -2.93 0.92 -1.27
C PRO A 66 -3.84 0.84 -0.04
N VAL A 67 -4.18 1.96 0.60
CA VAL A 67 -5.07 1.99 1.77
C VAL A 67 -6.44 1.44 1.39
N TRP A 68 -7.00 1.83 0.25
CA TRP A 68 -8.29 1.34 -0.20
C TRP A 68 -8.30 -0.19 -0.38
N LEU A 69 -7.23 -0.75 -0.97
CA LEU A 69 -7.06 -2.19 -1.09
C LEU A 69 -7.08 -2.88 0.29
N PHE A 70 -6.44 -2.30 1.29
CA PHE A 70 -6.44 -2.86 2.65
C PHE A 70 -7.77 -2.71 3.38
N VAL A 71 -8.55 -1.68 3.07
CA VAL A 71 -9.95 -1.58 3.55
C VAL A 71 -10.79 -2.73 2.98
N GLU A 72 -10.60 -3.08 1.70
CA GLU A 72 -11.28 -4.23 1.10
C GLU A 72 -10.83 -5.56 1.74
N GLU A 73 -9.53 -5.77 1.93
CA GLU A 73 -9.00 -6.95 2.62
C GLU A 73 -9.49 -7.05 4.07
N PHE A 74 -9.54 -5.94 4.79
CA PHE A 74 -10.04 -5.89 6.18
C PHE A 74 -11.54 -6.24 6.26
N ARG A 75 -12.32 -5.82 5.26
CA ARG A 75 -13.74 -6.18 5.13
C ARG A 75 -13.90 -7.65 4.75
N ALA A 76 -13.05 -8.18 3.87
CA ALA A 76 -13.07 -9.56 3.39
C ALA A 76 -12.75 -10.58 4.48
N GLU A 77 -11.85 -10.27 5.42
CA GLU A 77 -11.50 -11.16 6.54
C GLU A 77 -12.68 -11.46 7.49
N GLY A 78 -13.76 -10.67 7.46
CA GLY A 78 -14.91 -10.88 8.34
C GLY A 78 -14.58 -10.55 9.81
N PHE A 79 -15.40 -11.00 10.76
CA PHE A 79 -15.30 -10.55 12.15
C PHE A 79 -14.19 -11.28 12.95
N GLY A 80 -13.30 -10.51 13.61
CA GLY A 80 -12.26 -11.06 14.49
C GLY A 80 -11.41 -9.98 15.16
N ALA A 81 -10.90 -10.25 16.36
CA ALA A 81 -9.98 -9.34 17.07
C ALA A 81 -8.59 -9.31 16.42
N SER A 82 -8.15 -10.43 15.83
CA SER A 82 -6.86 -10.58 15.15
C SER A 82 -6.66 -9.52 14.06
N ARG A 83 -7.65 -9.29 13.19
CA ARG A 83 -7.55 -8.27 12.12
C ARG A 83 -7.40 -6.84 12.65
N VAL A 84 -8.02 -6.51 13.79
CA VAL A 84 -7.93 -5.15 14.37
C VAL A 84 -6.54 -4.95 14.94
N VAL A 85 -6.04 -5.94 15.69
CA VAL A 85 -4.69 -5.89 16.27
C VAL A 85 -3.63 -5.82 15.17
N VAL A 86 -3.73 -6.67 14.14
CA VAL A 86 -2.79 -6.66 13.02
C VAL A 86 -2.88 -5.38 12.21
N ALA A 87 -4.09 -4.83 11.98
CA ALA A 87 -4.24 -3.54 11.32
C ALA A 87 -3.54 -2.42 12.09
N LEU A 88 -3.80 -2.31 13.41
CA LEU A 88 -3.23 -1.23 14.23
C LEU A 88 -1.71 -1.34 14.34
N LEU A 89 -1.18 -2.53 14.61
CA LEU A 89 0.26 -2.76 14.63
C LEU A 89 0.87 -2.50 13.24
N GLY A 90 0.22 -2.99 12.19
CA GLY A 90 0.60 -2.77 10.80
C GLY A 90 0.72 -1.28 10.48
N VAL A 91 -0.28 -0.46 10.82
CA VAL A 91 -0.23 0.99 10.63
C VAL A 91 0.95 1.59 11.39
N GLY A 92 1.13 1.27 12.67
CA GLY A 92 2.20 1.82 13.49
C GLY A 92 3.60 1.55 12.92
N PHE A 93 3.89 0.29 12.61
CA PHE A 93 5.19 -0.09 12.05
C PHE A 93 5.38 0.38 10.61
N ALA A 94 4.33 0.38 9.79
CA ALA A 94 4.41 0.87 8.42
C ALA A 94 4.65 2.38 8.37
N VAL A 95 3.99 3.17 9.24
CA VAL A 95 4.26 4.61 9.36
C VAL A 95 5.70 4.83 9.81
N ALA A 96 6.18 4.12 10.83
CA ALA A 96 7.56 4.24 11.29
C ALA A 96 8.58 3.89 10.18
N GLY A 97 8.36 2.78 9.48
CA GLY A 97 9.20 2.34 8.36
C GLY A 97 9.18 3.33 7.20
N GLY A 98 8.00 3.77 6.77
CA GLY A 98 7.84 4.74 5.69
C GLY A 98 8.43 6.11 6.05
N MET A 99 8.23 6.61 7.28
CA MET A 99 8.86 7.85 7.74
C MET A 99 10.38 7.75 7.79
N THR A 100 10.93 6.59 8.15
CA THR A 100 12.38 6.35 8.11
C THR A 100 12.90 6.45 6.68
N VAL A 101 12.25 5.80 5.72
CA VAL A 101 12.63 5.85 4.30
C VAL A 101 12.48 7.29 3.74
N ALA A 102 11.39 7.97 4.07
CA ALA A 102 11.16 9.35 3.66
C ALA A 102 12.24 10.30 4.23
N GLY A 103 12.58 10.16 5.51
CA GLY A 103 13.60 10.98 6.17
C GLY A 103 14.99 10.80 5.56
N LEU A 104 15.35 9.57 5.19
CA LEU A 104 16.60 9.31 4.48
C LEU A 104 16.59 9.97 3.09
N ALA A 105 15.51 9.81 2.33
CA ALA A 105 15.38 10.38 0.98
C ALA A 105 15.29 11.92 0.98
N ALA A 106 14.71 12.53 2.01
CA ALA A 106 14.55 13.98 2.13
C ALA A 106 15.90 14.73 2.17
N THR A 107 17.01 14.03 2.44
CA THR A 107 18.35 14.63 2.43
C THR A 107 18.87 14.94 1.03
N GLN A 108 18.36 14.27 -0.02
CA GLN A 108 18.79 14.50 -1.41
C GLN A 108 17.66 14.83 -2.38
N PHE A 109 16.40 14.58 -2.00
CA PHE A 109 15.27 14.64 -2.93
C PHE A 109 14.15 15.58 -2.46
N PRO A 110 13.35 16.15 -3.39
CA PRO A 110 12.17 16.96 -3.07
C PRO A 110 11.11 16.21 -2.26
N THR A 111 10.16 16.96 -1.69
CA THR A 111 9.05 16.45 -0.86
C THR A 111 8.23 15.37 -1.56
N LEU A 112 8.02 15.51 -2.87
CA LEU A 112 7.34 14.50 -3.69
C LEU A 112 8.07 13.15 -3.67
N VAL A 113 9.34 13.16 -4.06
CA VAL A 113 10.12 11.93 -4.26
C VAL A 113 10.43 11.26 -2.92
N SER A 114 10.77 12.05 -1.90
CA SER A 114 10.96 11.55 -0.54
C SER A 114 9.67 10.98 0.05
N GLY A 115 8.53 11.64 -0.17
CA GLY A 115 7.21 11.13 0.20
C GLY A 115 6.84 9.83 -0.53
N LEU A 116 7.12 9.72 -1.82
CA LEU A 116 6.88 8.49 -2.60
C LEU A 116 7.75 7.32 -2.11
N ALA A 117 9.01 7.59 -1.76
CA ALA A 117 9.88 6.59 -1.16
C ALA A 117 9.32 6.11 0.20
N GLY A 118 8.87 7.04 1.04
CA GLY A 118 8.19 6.71 2.30
C GLY A 118 6.91 5.91 2.09
N ALA A 119 6.11 6.27 1.09
CA ALA A 119 4.90 5.57 0.71
C ALA A 119 5.15 4.13 0.24
N ALA A 120 6.23 3.90 -0.52
CA ALA A 120 6.67 2.58 -0.89
C ALA A 120 7.10 1.75 0.33
N GLY A 121 7.90 2.35 1.22
CA GLY A 121 8.32 1.72 2.48
C GLY A 121 7.13 1.33 3.35
N PHE A 122 6.19 2.25 3.56
CA PHE A 122 4.93 2.00 4.26
C PHE A 122 4.19 0.81 3.64
N THR A 123 3.99 0.84 2.33
CA THR A 123 3.19 -0.16 1.61
C THR A 123 3.78 -1.56 1.78
N VAL A 124 5.10 -1.71 1.60
CA VAL A 124 5.78 -2.99 1.76
C VAL A 124 5.71 -3.50 3.19
N VAL A 125 6.04 -2.66 4.18
CA VAL A 125 6.00 -3.06 5.59
C VAL A 125 4.59 -3.46 6.00
N TYR A 126 3.58 -2.70 5.59
CA TYR A 126 2.18 -3.02 5.87
C TYR A 126 1.76 -4.35 5.23
N CYS A 127 2.14 -4.61 3.97
CA CYS A 127 1.87 -5.89 3.30
C CYS A 127 2.43 -7.08 4.10
N LEU A 128 3.68 -6.98 4.54
CA LEU A 128 4.35 -8.04 5.30
C LEU A 128 3.62 -8.30 6.62
N ILE A 129 3.35 -7.24 7.39
CA ILE A 129 2.70 -7.36 8.70
C ILE A 129 1.28 -7.90 8.55
N TRP A 130 0.51 -7.40 7.59
CA TRP A 130 -0.84 -7.86 7.34
C TRP A 130 -0.88 -9.35 6.98
N PHE A 131 -0.04 -9.77 6.02
CA PHE A 131 -0.03 -11.13 5.50
C PHE A 131 0.43 -12.16 6.53
N TYR A 132 1.54 -11.88 7.21
CA TYR A 132 2.11 -12.81 8.20
C TYR A 132 1.42 -12.71 9.55
N GLY A 133 1.07 -11.51 9.99
CA GLY A 133 0.43 -11.27 11.28
C GLY A 133 -0.94 -11.95 11.39
N LEU A 134 -1.76 -11.86 10.34
CA LEU A 134 -3.07 -12.53 10.33
C LEU A 134 -2.94 -14.05 10.40
N ARG A 135 -2.04 -14.65 9.60
CA ARG A 135 -1.84 -16.10 9.63
C ARG A 135 -1.36 -16.57 11.00
N TRP A 136 -0.36 -15.89 11.55
CA TRP A 136 0.21 -16.24 12.84
C TRP A 136 -0.77 -16.09 14.01
N LEU A 137 -1.62 -15.06 14.01
CA LEU A 137 -2.65 -14.89 15.05
C LEU A 137 -3.79 -15.89 14.88
N ASN A 138 -4.22 -16.17 13.65
CA ASN A 138 -5.30 -17.14 13.40
C ASN A 138 -4.85 -18.57 13.77
N ASP A 139 -3.59 -18.95 13.52
CA ASP A 139 -3.04 -20.25 13.93
C ASP A 139 -2.95 -20.43 15.46
N ARG A 140 -2.94 -19.34 16.23
CA ARG A 140 -2.87 -19.36 17.70
C ARG A 140 -4.22 -19.21 18.39
N ALA A 141 -5.21 -18.68 17.67
CA ALA A 141 -6.55 -18.41 18.19
C ALA A 141 -7.57 -19.50 17.84
N GLY A 142 -7.22 -20.43 16.93
CA GLY A 142 -7.97 -21.66 16.63
C GLY A 142 -7.44 -22.86 17.40
#